data_AF-A0A3M1AJ10-F1
#
_entry.id   AF-A0A3M1AJ10-F1
#
_cell.length_a   1.000
_cell.length_b   1.000
_cell.length_c   1.000
_cell.angle_alpha   90.00
_cell.angle_beta   90.00
_cell.angle_gamma   90.00
#
_symmetry.space_group_name_H-M   'P 1'
#
loop_
_entity.id
_entity.type
_entity.pdbx_description
1 polymer ?
#
loop_
_entity_poly.entity_id
_entity_poly.type
_entity_poly.pdbx_seq_one_letter_code
_entity_poly.pdbx_strand_id
1 'polypeptide(L)'
;LQSVPYLSDAASIVKSVHESWKVANENACVVGPRLASHIFTELQIGGLHQSVTLVAHSLGASVCFHALQELDRLCTEECKDYQIRNVVLLGAAVSSCDLRTCFEIA
;
A
#
# COMPACT_ATOMS: atom_id res chain seq x y z
N LEU A 1 -23.60 12.77 -38.29
CA LEU A 1 -23.17 11.68 -37.39
C LEU A 1 -23.79 11.95 -36.02
N GLN A 2 -24.97 11.38 -35.74
CA GLN A 2 -25.61 11.52 -34.44
C GLN A 2 -24.85 10.67 -33.41
N SER A 3 -24.48 11.27 -32.28
CA SER A 3 -23.82 10.62 -31.16
C SER A 3 -24.73 9.54 -30.56
N VAL A 4 -24.25 8.30 -30.48
CA VAL A 4 -25.00 7.17 -29.91
C VAL A 4 -25.04 7.35 -28.37
N PRO A 5 -26.22 7.50 -27.74
CA PRO A 5 -26.34 7.86 -26.33
C PRO A 5 -25.72 6.82 -25.36
N TYR A 6 -25.65 5.54 -25.73
CA TYR A 6 -24.98 4.52 -24.90
C TYR A 6 -23.46 4.73 -24.76
N LEU A 7 -22.81 5.40 -25.71
CA LEU A 7 -21.36 5.66 -25.64
C LEU A 7 -21.03 6.83 -24.69
N SER A 8 -21.93 7.82 -24.53
CA SER A 8 -21.73 8.90 -23.56
C SER A 8 -21.85 8.40 -22.12
N ASP A 9 -22.76 7.45 -21.89
CA ASP A 9 -22.97 6.87 -20.55
C ASP A 9 -21.80 5.96 -20.15
N ALA A 10 -21.29 5.16 -21.09
CA ALA A 10 -20.10 4.34 -20.86
C ALA A 10 -18.86 5.20 -20.54
N ALA A 11 -18.65 6.30 -21.28
CA ALA A 11 -17.54 7.21 -21.02
C ALA A 11 -17.63 7.90 -19.65
N SER A 12 -18.85 8.27 -19.23
CA SER A 12 -19.10 8.85 -17.91
C SER A 12 -18.81 7.85 -16.78
N ILE A 13 -19.24 6.59 -16.92
CA ILE A 13 -18.96 5.53 -15.96
C ILE A 13 -17.46 5.27 -15.84
N VAL A 14 -16.75 5.13 -16.96
CA VAL A 14 -15.30 4.92 -16.97
C VAL A 14 -14.57 6.06 -16.27
N LYS A 15 -14.98 7.30 -16.53
CA LYS A 15 -14.42 8.48 -15.86
C LYS A 15 -14.65 8.43 -14.34
N SER A 16 -15.87 8.14 -13.90
CA SER A 16 -16.21 8.07 -12.47
C SER A 16 -15.44 6.97 -11.74
N VAL A 17 -15.29 5.79 -12.37
CA VAL A 17 -14.48 4.69 -11.83
C VAL A 17 -13.02 5.09 -11.72
N HIS A 18 -12.47 5.75 -12.74
CA HIS A 18 -11.09 6.22 -12.73
C HIS A 18 -10.82 7.26 -11.64
N GLU A 19 -11.72 8.22 -11.46
CA GLU A 19 -11.62 9.23 -10.39
C GLU A 19 -11.72 8.60 -9.00
N SER A 20 -12.63 7.64 -8.82
CA SER A 20 -12.77 6.90 -7.56
C SER A 20 -11.52 6.07 -7.25
N TRP A 21 -10.95 5.43 -8.28
CA TRP A 21 -9.69 4.70 -8.16
C TRP A 21 -8.53 5.62 -7.76
N LYS A 22 -8.43 6.80 -8.38
CA LYS A 22 -7.41 7.80 -8.06
C LYS A 22 -7.49 8.23 -6.59
N VAL A 23 -8.68 8.57 -6.10
CA VAL A 23 -8.89 8.96 -4.70
C VAL A 23 -8.56 7.82 -3.75
N ALA A 24 -8.95 6.59 -4.08
CA ALA A 24 -8.62 5.41 -3.28
C ALA A 24 -7.10 5.18 -3.21
N ASN A 25 -6.38 5.42 -4.32
CA ASN A 25 -4.92 5.34 -4.38
C ASN A 25 -4.23 6.45 -3.58
N GLU A 26 -4.73 7.68 -3.65
CA GLU A 26 -4.26 8.78 -2.81
C GLU A 26 -4.48 8.47 -1.33
N ASN A 27 -5.60 7.86 -0.96
CA ASN A 27 -5.84 7.44 0.43
C ASN A 27 -4.88 6.34 0.90
N ALA A 28 -4.26 5.56 0.00
CA ALA A 28 -3.30 4.54 0.39
C ALA A 28 -2.08 5.13 1.12
N CYS A 29 -1.66 6.36 0.77
CA CYS A 29 -0.57 7.05 1.45
C CYS A 29 -0.94 7.55 2.86
N VAL A 30 -2.23 7.61 3.18
CA VAL A 30 -2.74 7.93 4.52
C VAL A 30 -2.94 6.66 5.35
N VAL A 31 -3.45 5.60 4.73
CA VAL A 31 -3.73 4.32 5.42
C VAL A 31 -2.45 3.54 5.71
N GLY A 32 -1.47 3.55 4.80
CA GLY A 32 -0.20 2.84 4.96
C GLY A 32 0.55 3.21 6.26
N PRO A 33 0.82 4.50 6.53
CA PRO A 33 1.47 4.91 7.77
C PRO A 33 0.70 4.52 9.04
N ARG A 34 -0.64 4.55 9.00
CA ARG A 34 -1.45 4.11 10.16
C ARG A 34 -1.32 2.61 10.40
N LEU A 35 -1.29 1.81 9.33
CA LEU A 35 -1.02 0.38 9.42
C LEU A 35 0.38 0.12 9.97
N ALA A 36 1.39 0.88 9.51
CA ALA A 36 2.76 0.81 10.03
C ALA A 36 2.82 1.08 11.54
N SER A 37 2.19 2.16 12.02
CA SER A 37 2.16 2.46 13.46
C SER A 37 1.49 1.35 14.27
N HIS A 38 0.42 0.75 13.75
CA HIS A 38 -0.24 -0.37 14.41
C HIS A 38 0.68 -1.60 14.48
N ILE A 39 1.29 -2.00 13.36
CA ILE A 39 2.25 -3.10 13.31
C ILE A 39 3.41 -2.85 14.27
N PHE A 40 3.98 -1.64 14.27
CA PHE A 40 5.06 -1.26 15.15
C PHE A 40 4.66 -1.38 16.62
N THR A 41 3.47 -0.91 16.98
CA THR A 41 2.94 -1.03 18.35
C THR A 41 2.81 -2.49 18.79
N GLU A 42 2.24 -3.34 17.92
CA GLU A 42 2.10 -4.77 18.21
C GLU A 42 3.47 -5.46 18.38
N LEU A 43 4.46 -5.08 17.57
CA LEU A 43 5.83 -5.59 17.69
C LEU A 43 6.51 -5.16 18.99
N GLN A 44 6.29 -3.93 19.46
CA GLN A 44 6.80 -3.46 20.74
C GLN A 44 6.18 -4.24 21.92
N ILE A 45 4.87 -4.53 21.85
CA ILE A 45 4.16 -5.29 22.89
C ILE A 45 4.59 -6.77 22.89
N GLY A 46 4.78 -7.35 21.70
CA GLY A 46 5.09 -8.77 21.50
C GLY A 46 6.53 -9.20 21.79
N GLY A 47 7.46 -8.25 21.92
CA GLY A 47 8.88 -8.48 22.18
C GLY A 47 9.73 -8.79 20.93
N LEU A 48 11.06 -8.80 21.11
CA LEU A 48 12.14 -8.77 20.11
C LEU A 48 12.18 -9.88 19.02
N HIS A 49 11.24 -10.83 19.02
CA HIS A 49 11.30 -12.01 18.13
C HIS A 49 10.07 -12.20 17.25
N GLN A 50 9.15 -11.24 17.22
CA GLN A 50 8.01 -11.32 16.33
C GLN A 50 8.38 -10.94 14.90
N SER A 51 7.96 -11.78 13.97
CA SER A 51 8.10 -11.52 12.54
C SER A 51 6.75 -11.37 11.90
N VAL A 52 6.63 -10.38 11.01
CA VAL A 52 5.39 -10.08 10.30
C VAL A 52 5.49 -10.55 8.85
N THR A 53 4.40 -11.11 8.35
CA THR A 53 4.21 -11.36 6.91
C THR A 53 3.07 -10.47 6.43
N LEU A 54 3.36 -9.64 5.43
CA LEU A 54 2.37 -8.78 4.81
C LEU A 54 1.88 -9.40 3.51
N VAL A 55 0.57 -9.60 3.40
CA VAL A 55 -0.08 -10.10 2.19
C VAL A 55 -1.06 -9.04 1.72
N ALA A 56 -0.87 -8.56 0.50
CA ALA A 56 -1.63 -7.44 -0.02
C ALA A 56 -2.07 -7.66 -1.47
N HIS A 57 -3.29 -7.20 -1.80
CA HIS A 57 -3.89 -7.38 -3.12
C HIS A 57 -4.35 -6.04 -3.69
N SER A 58 -4.10 -5.82 -4.99
CA SER A 58 -4.55 -4.64 -5.74
C SER A 58 -4.14 -3.34 -5.07
N LEU A 59 -5.09 -2.48 -4.69
CA LEU A 59 -4.86 -1.25 -3.94
C LEU A 59 -4.16 -1.48 -2.59
N GLY A 60 -4.41 -2.63 -1.96
CA GLY A 60 -3.74 -3.02 -0.73
C GLY A 60 -2.23 -3.10 -0.89
N ALA A 61 -1.72 -3.39 -2.09
CA ALA A 61 -0.29 -3.37 -2.36
C ALA A 61 0.30 -1.95 -2.23
N SER A 62 -0.45 -0.92 -2.62
CA SER A 62 -0.03 0.48 -2.42
C SER A 62 -0.07 0.88 -0.95
N VAL A 63 -1.06 0.39 -0.20
CA VAL A 63 -1.11 0.57 1.26
C VAL A 63 0.10 -0.10 1.92
N CYS A 64 0.40 -1.34 1.52
CA CYS A 64 1.54 -2.10 2.02
C CYS A 64 2.86 -1.40 1.68
N PHE A 65 3.01 -0.85 0.47
CA PHE A 65 4.17 -0.06 0.07
C PHE A 65 4.42 1.12 1.03
N HIS A 66 3.40 1.95 1.25
CA HIS A 66 3.52 3.09 2.18
C HIS A 66 3.72 2.65 3.64
N ALA A 67 3.13 1.52 4.05
CA ALA A 67 3.35 0.96 5.37
C ALA A 67 4.80 0.50 5.56
N LEU A 68 5.42 -0.11 4.55
CA LEU A 68 6.82 -0.54 4.60
C LEU A 68 7.77 0.66 4.71
N GLN A 69 7.55 1.72 3.93
CA GLN A 69 8.35 2.94 4.02
C GLN A 69 8.27 3.57 5.42
N GLU A 70 7.07 3.63 6.00
CA GLU A 70 6.89 4.18 7.34
C GLU A 70 7.47 3.26 8.42
N LEU A 71 7.35 1.94 8.27
CA LEU A 71 7.98 0.98 9.19
C LEU A 71 9.50 1.11 9.19
N ASP A 72 10.13 1.22 8.02
CA ASP A 72 11.58 1.45 7.91
C ASP A 72 12.00 2.72 8.66
N ARG A 73 11.29 3.83 8.42
CA ARG A 73 11.51 5.11 9.10
C ARG A 73 11.37 5.00 10.62
N LEU A 74 10.27 4.41 11.11
CA LEU A 74 10.01 4.25 12.54
C LEU A 74 11.10 3.44 13.24
N CYS A 75 11.68 2.48 12.55
CA CYS A 75 12.60 1.57 13.20
C CYS A 75 14.06 1.96 13.08
N THR A 76 14.43 2.73 12.06
CA THR A 76 15.69 3.47 12.10
C THR A 76 15.73 4.42 13.30
N GLU A 77 14.59 4.97 13.70
CA GLU A 77 14.47 5.91 14.81
C GLU A 77 14.38 5.22 16.20
N GLU A 78 13.58 4.15 16.33
CA GLU A 78 13.14 3.69 17.66
C GLU A 78 13.43 2.22 18.02
N CYS A 79 13.75 1.31 17.08
CA CYS A 79 13.92 -0.10 17.45
C CYS A 79 14.77 -0.94 16.48
N LYS A 80 15.77 -1.66 17.00
CA LYS A 80 16.77 -2.39 16.19
C LYS A 80 16.46 -3.85 15.84
N ASP A 81 15.40 -4.47 16.37
CA ASP A 81 15.22 -5.93 16.23
C ASP A 81 13.77 -6.35 15.95
N TYR A 82 13.22 -5.94 14.80
CA TYR A 82 11.99 -6.51 14.24
C TYR A 82 12.27 -6.91 12.79
N GLN A 83 11.60 -7.97 12.30
CA GLN A 83 11.82 -8.47 10.95
C GLN A 83 10.50 -8.64 10.20
N ILE A 84 10.34 -7.88 9.13
CA ILE A 84 9.36 -8.21 8.09
C ILE A 84 9.97 -9.35 7.27
N ARG A 85 9.47 -10.57 7.46
CA ARG A 85 10.07 -11.75 6.79
C ARG A 85 9.66 -11.84 5.33
N ASN A 86 8.38 -11.59 5.07
CA ASN A 86 7.80 -11.84 3.76
C ASN A 86 6.81 -10.73 3.40
N VAL A 87 6.89 -10.27 2.15
CA VAL A 87 5.91 -9.38 1.55
C VAL A 87 5.40 -10.07 0.28
N VAL A 88 4.09 -10.32 0.23
CA VAL A 88 3.41 -10.94 -0.91
C VAL A 88 2.45 -9.93 -1.52
N LEU A 89 2.69 -9.54 -2.77
CA LEU A 89 1.89 -8.56 -3.49
C LEU A 89 1.18 -9.23 -4.68
N LEU A 90 -0.14 -9.14 -4.72
CA LEU A 90 -0.98 -9.76 -5.74
C LEU A 90 -1.68 -8.68 -6.58
N GLY A 91 -1.50 -8.69 -7.90
CA GLY A 91 -2.15 -7.72 -8.80
C GLY A 91 -1.84 -6.27 -8.42
N ALA A 92 -0.62 -6.00 -7.97
CA ALA A 92 -0.23 -4.75 -7.35
C ALA A 92 -0.46 -3.56 -8.29
N ALA A 93 -1.25 -2.59 -7.83
CA ALA A 93 -1.48 -1.34 -8.54
C ALA A 93 -0.44 -0.28 -8.16
N VAL A 94 0.81 -0.71 -8.03
CA VAL A 94 1.96 0.15 -7.67
C VAL A 94 2.93 0.08 -8.84
N SER A 95 3.59 1.20 -9.18
CA SER A 95 4.54 1.19 -10.30
C SER A 95 5.71 0.24 -10.00
N SER A 96 6.27 -0.38 -11.04
CA SER A 96 7.43 -1.27 -10.88
C SER A 96 8.66 -0.57 -10.28
N CYS A 97 8.75 0.75 -10.46
CA CYS A 97 9.81 1.58 -9.89
C CYS A 97 9.64 1.73 -8.37
N ASP A 98 8.42 1.98 -7.91
CA ASP A 98 8.13 2.11 -6.48
C ASP A 98 8.36 0.78 -5.75
N LEU A 99 7.95 -0.34 -6.35
CA LEU A 99 8.17 -1.67 -5.76
C LEU A 99 9.64 -2.00 -5.56
N ARG A 100 10.54 -1.61 -6.47
CA ARG A 100 11.99 -1.81 -6.31
C ARG A 100 12.52 -1.10 -5.08
N THR A 101 12.11 0.16 -4.88
CA THR A 101 12.49 0.95 -3.71
C THR A 101 12.13 0.21 -2.41
N CYS A 102 10.97 -0.46 -2.35
CA CYS A 102 10.59 -1.22 -1.15
C CYS A 102 11.43 -2.47 -0.89
N PHE A 103 11.93 -3.16 -1.93
CA PHE A 103 12.77 -4.35 -1.75
C PHE A 103 14.25 -4.01 -1.56
N GLU A 104 14.68 -2.80 -1.91
CA GLU A 104 16.04 -2.31 -1.64
C GLU A 104 16.20 -1.77 -0.21
N ILE A 105 15.08 -1.44 0.46
CA ILE A 105 15.04 -0.96 1.84
C ILE A 105 15.06 -2.12 2.87
N ALA A 106 14.76 -3.35 2.44
CA ALA A 106 14.69 -4.54 3.30
C ALA A 106 16.04 -5.26 3.49
#